data_AF-A0A3E0PP69-F1
#
_entry.id   AF-A0A3E0PP69-F1
#
_cell.length_a   1.000
_cell.length_b   1.000
_cell.length_c   1.000
_cell.angle_alpha   90.00
_cell.angle_beta   90.00
_cell.angle_gamma   90.00
#
_symmetry.space_group_name_H-M   'P 1'
#
loop_
_entity.id
_entity.type
_entity.pdbx_description
1 polymer ?
#
loop_
_entity_poly.entity_id
_entity_poly.type
_entity_poly.pdbx_seq_one_letter_code
_entity_poly.pdbx_strand_id
1 'polypeptide(L)'
;MKLALLAALVAPAVSAAPASTDDSELKKLAGKWTVESFDFGGAPVESMQDAVREFKDNTYTLIPSSGAKYDGTVKLDATTEPKQIDLVLPDRVLKGIYLLEGDQLKLAYTLEGDARPTAFESKPDSGVVLVVHKRAK
;
A
#
# COMPACT_ATOMS: atom_id res chain seq x y z
N MET A 1 66.29 21.39 -1.14
CA MET A 1 65.32 20.61 -1.95
C MET A 1 64.01 20.49 -1.17
N LYS A 2 62.94 21.05 -1.75
CA LYS A 2 61.51 20.67 -1.73
C LYS A 2 60.93 20.07 -0.43
N LEU A 3 60.18 20.86 0.34
CA LEU A 3 58.73 21.18 0.26
C LEU A 3 57.79 20.09 0.81
N ALA A 4 56.93 20.54 1.73
CA ALA A 4 55.94 19.82 2.52
C ALA A 4 54.86 19.10 1.70
N LEU A 5 54.40 17.96 2.21
CA LEU A 5 53.16 17.31 1.78
C LEU A 5 52.07 17.58 2.84
N LEU A 6 51.09 18.43 2.49
CA LEU A 6 49.79 18.44 3.15
C LEU A 6 48.96 17.29 2.56
N ALA A 7 48.54 16.35 3.40
CA ALA A 7 47.51 15.38 3.04
C ALA A 7 46.13 16.05 3.15
N ALA A 8 45.47 16.27 2.01
CA ALA A 8 44.07 16.68 1.97
C ALA A 8 43.19 15.43 2.14
N LEU A 9 42.44 15.37 3.24
CA LEU A 9 41.42 14.36 3.47
C LEU A 9 40.18 14.72 2.63
N VAL A 10 39.99 14.03 1.51
CA VAL A 10 38.75 14.12 0.72
C VAL A 10 37.73 13.18 1.36
N ALA A 11 36.71 13.74 2.01
CA ALA A 11 35.56 12.98 2.48
C ALA A 11 34.70 12.55 1.28
N PRO A 12 34.21 11.30 1.21
CA PRO A 12 33.29 10.90 0.16
C PRO A 12 31.92 11.53 0.42
N ALA A 13 31.44 12.30 -0.55
CA ALA A 13 30.04 12.71 -0.60
C ALA A 13 29.18 11.46 -0.77
N VAL A 14 28.39 11.12 0.25
CA VAL A 14 27.37 10.07 0.16
C VAL A 14 26.30 10.58 -0.81
N SER A 15 26.36 10.13 -2.07
CA SER A 15 25.31 10.39 -3.04
C SER A 15 24.09 9.57 -2.64
N ALA A 16 23.07 10.22 -2.09
CA ALA A 16 21.77 9.60 -1.89
C ALA A 16 21.19 9.29 -3.27
N ALA A 17 21.04 8.00 -3.58
CA ALA A 17 20.35 7.57 -4.80
C ALA A 17 18.93 8.17 -4.83
N PRO A 18 18.42 8.55 -6.02
CA PRO A 18 17.03 8.99 -6.14
C PRO A 18 16.10 7.89 -5.64
N ALA A 19 15.11 8.27 -4.82
CA ALA A 19 14.10 7.33 -4.32
C ALA A 19 13.38 6.64 -5.49
N SER A 20 13.10 5.34 -5.34
CA SER A 20 12.36 4.59 -6.36
C SER A 20 10.93 5.12 -6.50
N THR A 21 10.26 4.88 -7.64
CA THR A 21 8.86 5.26 -7.84
C THR A 21 7.98 4.71 -6.72
N ASP A 22 8.22 3.47 -6.30
CA ASP A 22 7.47 2.83 -5.23
C ASP A 22 7.70 3.52 -3.87
N ASP A 23 8.92 3.97 -3.55
CA ASP A 23 9.17 4.76 -2.33
C ASP A 23 8.37 6.07 -2.32
N SER A 24 8.23 6.71 -3.49
CA SER A 24 7.41 7.91 -3.59
C SER A 24 5.93 7.60 -3.42
N GLU A 25 5.45 6.46 -3.92
CA GLU A 25 4.04 6.06 -3.81
C GLU A 25 3.70 5.62 -2.38
N LEU A 26 4.59 4.90 -1.70
CA LEU A 26 4.47 4.57 -0.28
C LEU A 26 4.33 5.83 0.57
N LYS A 27 5.12 6.87 0.28
CA LYS A 27 4.99 8.19 0.96
C LYS A 27 3.63 8.85 0.73
N LYS A 28 3.02 8.68 -0.44
CA LYS A 28 1.67 9.23 -0.72
C LYS A 28 0.56 8.41 -0.03
N LEU A 29 0.75 7.10 0.09
CA LEU A 29 -0.17 6.21 0.82
C LEU A 29 -0.05 6.34 2.34
N ALA A 30 1.10 6.79 2.86
CA ALA A 30 1.36 6.90 4.28
C ALA A 30 0.26 7.69 5.03
N GLY A 31 -0.03 7.24 6.25
CA GLY A 31 -1.05 7.83 7.12
C GLY A 31 -2.26 6.93 7.34
N LYS A 32 -3.27 7.50 7.99
CA LYS A 32 -4.51 6.82 8.38
C LYS A 32 -5.62 7.06 7.36
N TRP A 33 -6.40 6.02 7.13
CA TRP A 33 -7.48 5.95 6.16
C TRP A 33 -8.69 5.27 6.80
N THR A 34 -9.85 5.88 6.67
CA THR A 34 -11.14 5.32 7.09
C THR A 34 -11.76 4.59 5.91
N VAL A 35 -12.19 3.33 6.11
CA VAL A 35 -12.93 2.55 5.12
C VAL A 35 -14.33 3.15 4.95
N GLU A 36 -14.64 3.64 3.75
CA GLU A 36 -15.96 4.15 3.37
C GLU A 36 -16.86 3.03 2.85
N SER A 37 -16.29 2.08 2.09
CA SER A 37 -17.00 0.88 1.63
C SER A 37 -16.07 -0.33 1.57
N PHE A 38 -16.65 -1.50 1.79
CA PHE A 38 -15.98 -2.80 1.69
C PHE A 38 -16.96 -3.78 1.05
N ASP A 39 -16.71 -4.19 -0.19
CA ASP A 39 -17.53 -5.13 -0.93
C ASP A 39 -16.77 -6.44 -1.14
N PHE A 40 -17.41 -7.56 -0.85
CA PHE A 40 -16.87 -8.89 -1.09
C PHE A 40 -17.93 -9.78 -1.74
N GLY A 41 -17.58 -10.47 -2.82
CA GLY A 41 -18.54 -11.29 -3.57
C GLY A 41 -19.72 -10.49 -4.14
N GLY A 42 -19.54 -9.21 -4.43
CA GLY A 42 -20.61 -8.33 -4.92
C GLY A 42 -21.61 -7.87 -3.86
N ALA A 43 -21.31 -8.04 -2.57
CA ALA A 43 -22.13 -7.57 -1.46
C ALA A 43 -21.32 -6.75 -0.45
N PRO A 44 -21.93 -5.74 0.20
CA PRO A 44 -21.26 -4.94 1.21
C PRO A 44 -21.01 -5.74 2.49
N VAL A 45 -19.88 -5.46 3.15
CA VAL A 45 -19.46 -6.04 4.43
C VAL A 45 -19.47 -4.92 5.48
N GLU A 46 -20.65 -4.68 6.04
CA GLU A 46 -20.92 -3.56 6.97
C GLU A 46 -19.99 -3.53 8.20
N SER A 47 -19.51 -4.70 8.67
CA SER A 47 -18.59 -4.77 9.82
C SER A 47 -17.21 -4.15 9.55
N MET A 48 -16.89 -3.87 8.29
CA MET A 48 -15.66 -3.21 7.87
C MET A 48 -15.84 -1.71 7.64
N GLN A 49 -17.09 -1.20 7.68
CA GLN A 49 -17.33 0.24 7.62
C GLN A 49 -16.66 0.94 8.81
N ASP A 50 -16.11 2.11 8.58
CA ASP A 50 -15.35 2.91 9.55
C ASP A 50 -14.08 2.23 10.09
N ALA A 51 -13.70 1.07 9.56
CA ALA A 51 -12.41 0.45 9.88
C ALA A 51 -11.27 1.41 9.54
N VAL A 52 -10.24 1.43 10.39
CA VAL A 52 -9.08 2.28 10.18
C VAL A 52 -7.94 1.45 9.61
N ARG A 53 -7.48 1.85 8.42
CA ARG A 53 -6.23 1.37 7.82
C ARG A 53 -5.14 2.41 7.98
N GLU A 54 -3.99 2.02 8.50
CA GLU A 54 -2.82 2.88 8.60
C GLU A 54 -1.67 2.30 7.80
N PHE A 55 -1.12 3.09 6.88
CA PHE A 55 0.12 2.74 6.19
C PHE A 55 1.29 3.49 6.82
N LYS A 56 2.37 2.76 7.10
CA LYS A 56 3.62 3.31 7.61
C LYS A 56 4.78 2.60 6.95
N ASP A 57 5.60 3.34 6.22
CA ASP A 57 6.67 2.81 5.39
C ASP A 57 6.12 1.74 4.44
N ASN A 58 6.62 0.52 4.48
CA ASN A 58 6.10 -0.61 3.73
C ASN A 58 5.16 -1.51 4.54
N THR A 59 4.66 -1.06 5.69
CA THR A 59 3.74 -1.84 6.55
C THR A 59 2.35 -1.22 6.56
N TYR A 60 1.36 -2.05 6.87
CA TYR A 60 0.03 -1.57 7.17
C TYR A 60 -0.58 -2.28 8.38
N THR A 61 -1.49 -1.56 9.04
CA THR A 61 -2.41 -2.10 10.02
C THR A 61 -3.84 -1.82 9.56
N LEU A 62 -4.76 -2.76 9.76
CA LEU A 62 -6.19 -2.59 9.58
C LEU A 62 -6.91 -2.96 10.88
N ILE A 63 -7.78 -2.07 11.36
CA ILE A 63 -8.54 -2.25 12.61
C ILE A 63 -10.02 -2.00 12.31
N PRO A 64 -10.86 -3.05 12.21
CA PRO A 64 -12.30 -2.89 12.14
C PRO A 64 -12.88 -2.39 13.47
N SER A 65 -14.15 -2.00 13.47
CA SER A 65 -14.87 -1.55 14.66
C SER A 65 -14.91 -2.59 15.79
N SER A 66 -14.73 -3.88 15.48
CA SER A 66 -14.59 -4.96 16.46
C SER A 66 -13.30 -4.88 17.30
N GLY A 67 -12.32 -4.08 16.89
CA GLY A 67 -11.03 -3.92 17.56
C GLY A 67 -9.98 -4.98 17.20
N ALA A 68 -10.31 -5.96 16.36
CA ALA A 68 -9.33 -6.93 15.87
C ALA A 68 -8.27 -6.24 14.99
N LYS A 69 -6.99 -6.51 15.25
CA LYS A 69 -5.88 -5.89 14.52
C LYS A 69 -5.34 -6.85 13.47
N TYR A 70 -5.25 -6.40 12.22
CA TYR A 70 -4.64 -7.13 11.12
C TYR A 70 -3.42 -6.36 10.61
N ASP A 71 -2.24 -6.96 10.74
CA ASP A 71 -0.98 -6.37 10.31
C ASP A 71 -0.46 -7.07 9.05
N GLY A 72 0.22 -6.31 8.18
CA GLY A 72 0.87 -6.86 7.00
C GLY A 72 1.90 -5.91 6.39
N THR A 73 2.52 -6.36 5.31
CA THR A 73 3.44 -5.56 4.50
C THR A 73 2.78 -5.21 3.17
N VAL A 74 3.07 -4.03 2.64
CA VAL A 74 2.70 -3.59 1.29
C VAL A 74 3.91 -3.69 0.39
N LYS A 75 3.70 -4.21 -0.82
CA LYS A 75 4.59 -3.98 -1.96
C LYS A 75 3.79 -3.31 -3.06
N LEU A 76 4.39 -2.34 -3.74
CA LEU A 76 3.78 -1.64 -4.85
C LEU A 76 4.55 -1.97 -6.14
N ASP A 77 3.82 -1.93 -7.25
CA ASP A 77 4.42 -1.76 -8.57
C ASP A 77 3.59 -0.67 -9.28
N ALA A 78 4.12 0.54 -9.23
CA ALA A 78 3.50 1.71 -9.83
C ALA A 78 3.85 1.89 -11.32
N THR A 79 4.54 0.91 -11.94
CA THR A 79 4.93 0.97 -13.35
C THR A 79 3.88 0.40 -14.30
N THR A 80 2.85 -0.24 -13.77
CA THR A 80 1.75 -0.83 -14.54
C THR A 80 0.47 0.00 -14.44
N GLU A 81 -0.46 -0.24 -15.37
CA GLU A 81 -1.79 0.35 -15.36
C GLU A 81 -2.84 -0.76 -15.47
N PRO A 82 -3.74 -0.96 -14.48
CA PRO A 82 -3.76 -0.29 -13.17
C PRO A 82 -2.49 -0.55 -12.35
N LYS A 83 -2.16 0.36 -11.43
CA LYS A 83 -1.04 0.17 -10.50
C LYS A 83 -1.30 -1.01 -9.57
N GLN A 84 -0.27 -1.78 -9.26
CA GLN A 84 -0.41 -3.02 -8.49
C GLN A 84 -0.01 -2.84 -7.04
N ILE A 85 -0.67 -3.60 -6.17
CA ILE A 85 -0.38 -3.69 -4.75
C ILE A 85 -0.42 -5.16 -4.31
N ASP A 86 0.55 -5.57 -3.50
CA ASP A 86 0.52 -6.85 -2.81
C ASP A 86 0.40 -6.59 -1.31
N LEU A 87 -0.62 -7.19 -0.69
CA LEU A 87 -0.77 -7.23 0.76
C LEU A 87 -0.19 -8.56 1.26
N VAL A 88 0.99 -8.49 1.86
CA VAL A 88 1.73 -9.65 2.35
C VAL A 88 1.34 -9.91 3.81
N LEU A 89 0.66 -11.03 4.02
CA LEU A 89 0.29 -11.57 5.32
C LEU A 89 1.23 -12.74 5.68
N PRO A 90 1.27 -13.20 6.94
CA PRO A 90 2.11 -14.33 7.34
C PRO A 90 1.85 -15.64 6.57
N ASP A 91 0.60 -15.87 6.16
CA ASP A 91 0.13 -17.11 5.54
C ASP A 91 -0.04 -17.03 4.02
N ARG A 92 -0.16 -15.82 3.45
CA ARG A 92 -0.45 -15.61 2.02
C ARG A 92 -0.14 -14.20 1.54
N VAL A 93 -0.14 -14.04 0.21
CA VAL A 93 -0.06 -12.73 -0.46
C VAL A 93 -1.38 -12.47 -1.17
N LEU A 94 -2.05 -11.38 -0.80
CA LEU A 94 -3.23 -10.91 -1.52
C LEU A 94 -2.78 -9.98 -2.64
N LYS A 95 -2.95 -10.43 -3.88
CA LYS A 95 -2.62 -9.63 -5.06
C LYS A 95 -3.77 -8.70 -5.40
N GLY A 96 -3.45 -7.43 -5.60
CA GLY A 96 -4.42 -6.39 -5.91
C GLY A 96 -3.93 -5.30 -6.84
N ILE A 97 -4.82 -4.35 -7.07
CA ILE A 97 -4.57 -3.09 -7.75
C ILE A 97 -5.01 -1.94 -6.86
N TYR A 98 -4.43 -0.76 -7.06
CA TYR A 98 -4.78 0.43 -6.30
C TYR A 98 -4.90 1.67 -7.18
N LEU A 99 -5.77 2.58 -6.74
CA LEU A 99 -5.91 3.92 -7.28
C LEU A 99 -5.89 4.90 -6.10
N LEU A 100 -5.01 5.89 -6.19
CA LEU A 100 -4.87 6.95 -5.18
C LEU A 100 -5.14 8.30 -5.84
N GLU A 101 -6.22 8.94 -5.42
CA GLU A 101 -6.69 10.22 -5.95
C GLU A 101 -6.90 11.20 -4.80
N GLY A 102 -5.86 11.99 -4.49
CA GLY A 102 -5.85 12.91 -3.36
C GLY A 102 -6.06 12.20 -2.02
N ASP A 103 -7.26 12.37 -1.45
CA ASP A 103 -7.67 11.79 -0.18
C ASP A 103 -8.59 10.57 -0.35
N GLN A 104 -8.71 10.02 -1.56
CA GLN A 104 -9.41 8.77 -1.81
C GLN A 104 -8.42 7.66 -2.21
N LEU A 105 -8.55 6.50 -1.57
CA LEU A 105 -7.78 5.30 -1.88
C LEU A 105 -8.74 4.15 -2.21
N LYS A 106 -8.69 3.66 -3.45
CA LYS A 106 -9.42 2.47 -3.88
C LYS A 106 -8.48 1.29 -4.01
N LEU A 107 -8.83 0.16 -3.40
CA LEU A 107 -8.11 -1.11 -3.51
C LEU A 107 -9.06 -2.16 -4.08
N ALA A 108 -8.56 -2.99 -5.00
CA ALA A 108 -9.21 -4.25 -5.34
C ALA A 108 -8.18 -5.38 -5.20
N TYR A 109 -8.46 -6.40 -4.39
CA TYR A 109 -7.54 -7.52 -4.18
C TYR A 109 -8.28 -8.84 -4.03
N THR A 110 -7.62 -9.92 -4.43
CA THR A 110 -8.20 -11.26 -4.39
C THR A 110 -8.00 -11.86 -3.01
N LEU A 111 -9.11 -12.07 -2.30
CA LEU A 111 -9.15 -12.73 -1.00
C LEU A 111 -9.25 -14.25 -1.14
N GLU A 112 -9.94 -14.71 -2.18
CA GLU A 112 -10.11 -16.13 -2.52
C GLU A 112 -9.57 -16.40 -3.95
N GLY A 113 -8.51 -17.19 -4.05
CA GLY A 113 -7.78 -17.42 -5.30
C GLY A 113 -6.50 -16.58 -5.42
N ASP A 114 -5.84 -16.66 -6.59
CA ASP A 114 -4.50 -16.08 -6.80
C ASP A 114 -4.39 -15.08 -7.97
N ALA A 115 -5.48 -14.92 -8.73
CA ALA A 115 -5.50 -14.04 -9.89
C ALA A 115 -5.56 -12.58 -9.42
N ARG A 116 -4.68 -11.72 -9.92
CA ARG A 116 -4.74 -10.29 -9.63
C ARG A 116 -5.96 -9.67 -10.34
N PRO A 117 -6.81 -8.87 -9.66
CA PRO A 117 -7.88 -8.14 -10.32
C PRO A 117 -7.34 -7.17 -11.37
N THR A 118 -8.05 -7.03 -12.49
CA THR A 118 -7.71 -6.07 -13.57
C THR A 118 -8.65 -4.85 -13.60
N ALA A 119 -9.66 -4.83 -12.73
CA ALA A 119 -10.64 -3.78 -12.61
C ALA A 119 -11.03 -3.59 -11.14
N PHE A 120 -11.47 -2.37 -10.80
CA PHE A 120 -11.92 -2.04 -9.45
C PHE A 120 -13.37 -2.45 -9.23
N GLU A 121 -13.62 -3.77 -9.21
CA GLU A 121 -14.95 -4.36 -9.10
C GLU A 121 -14.90 -5.60 -8.20
N SER A 122 -15.92 -5.78 -7.36
CA SER A 122 -16.19 -7.06 -6.66
C SER A 122 -17.46 -7.66 -7.25
N LYS A 123 -17.32 -8.77 -7.99
CA LYS A 123 -18.45 -9.49 -8.58
C LYS A 123 -18.81 -10.71 -7.72
N PRO A 124 -20.07 -11.19 -7.79
CA PRO A 124 -20.41 -12.51 -7.26
C PRO A 124 -19.41 -13.57 -7.72
N ASP A 125 -19.01 -14.45 -6.81
CA ASP A 125 -18.09 -15.58 -7.02
C ASP A 125 -16.69 -15.21 -7.54
N SER A 126 -16.31 -13.93 -7.55
CA SER A 126 -14.99 -13.49 -8.04
C SER A 126 -13.85 -13.72 -7.06
N GLY A 127 -14.16 -13.89 -5.76
CA GLY A 127 -13.15 -13.90 -4.70
C GLY A 127 -12.47 -12.55 -4.47
N VAL A 128 -12.92 -11.48 -5.14
CA VAL A 128 -12.32 -10.14 -5.07
C VAL A 128 -13.01 -9.30 -4.00
N VAL A 129 -12.20 -8.63 -3.18
CA VAL A 129 -12.61 -7.52 -2.34
C VAL A 129 -12.41 -6.22 -3.10
N LEU A 130 -13.43 -5.37 -3.12
CA LEU A 130 -13.31 -3.96 -3.49
C LEU A 130 -13.45 -3.13 -2.23
N VAL A 131 -12.53 -2.20 -2.02
CA VAL A 131 -12.52 -1.34 -0.85
C VAL A 131 -12.24 0.10 -1.24
N VAL A 132 -13.05 1.02 -0.72
CA VAL A 132 -12.84 2.46 -0.85
C VAL A 132 -12.53 3.03 0.52
N HIS A 133 -11.46 3.80 0.60
CA HIS A 133 -11.10 4.55 1.79
C HIS A 133 -11.05 6.04 1.51
N LYS A 134 -11.20 6.80 2.59
CA LYS A 134 -10.91 8.22 2.66
C LYS A 134 -9.84 8.50 3.68
N ARG A 135 -8.94 9.43 3.37
CA ARG A 135 -7.89 9.85 4.30
C ARG A 135 -8.54 10.38 5.58
N ALA A 136 -8.06 9.92 6.73
CA ALA A 136 -8.53 10.42 8.02
C ALA A 136 -8.17 11.90 8.17
N LYS A 137 -9.08 12.67 8.78
CA LYS A 137 -8.86 14.09 9.10
C LYS A 137 -7.93 14.26 10.31
#